data_AF-A0A373NIT1-F1
#
_entry.id   AF-A0A373NIT1-F1
#
_cell.length_a   1.000
_cell.length_b   1.000
_cell.length_c   1.000
_cell.angle_alpha   90.00
_cell.angle_beta   90.00
_cell.angle_gamma   90.00
#
_symmetry.space_group_name_H-M   'P 1'
#
loop_
_entity.id
_entity.type
_entity.pdbx_description
1 polymer ?
#
loop_
_entity_poly.entity_id
_entity_poly.type
_entity_poly.pdbx_seq_one_letter_code
_entity_poly.pdbx_strand_id
1 'polypeptide(L)'
;PSALLCVDSLCSSEPERLGRTLQFSDTGLCPAQPGSRKHLAAARLGVPVLAAGIPTLMEAREGKDLVVTPRELDSVIAHGAALLGSAINRALQPRLSIAQLCWLAS
;
A
#
# COMPACT_ATOMS: atom_id res chain seq x y z
N PRO A 1 -16.34 -4.10 12.11
CA PRO A 1 -15.03 -3.42 12.28
C PRO A 1 -15.28 -1.91 12.37
N SER A 2 -14.50 -1.16 13.14
CA SER A 2 -14.67 0.31 13.26
C SER A 2 -14.12 1.09 12.07
N ALA A 3 -13.15 0.50 11.37
CA ALA A 3 -12.58 0.99 10.11
C ALA A 3 -11.93 -0.20 9.37
N LEU A 4 -11.62 0.01 8.10
CA LEU A 4 -10.82 -0.91 7.28
C LEU A 4 -9.55 -0.21 6.82
N LEU A 5 -8.42 -0.92 6.93
CA LEU A 5 -7.16 -0.53 6.32
C LEU A 5 -6.85 -1.51 5.19
N CYS A 6 -6.89 -1.03 3.95
CA CYS A 6 -6.54 -1.79 2.76
C CYS A 6 -5.09 -1.51 2.38
N VAL A 7 -4.29 -2.56 2.19
CA VAL A 7 -2.89 -2.43 1.78
C VAL A 7 -2.67 -3.17 0.47
N ASP A 8 -1.99 -2.54 -0.48
CA ASP A 8 -1.70 -3.12 -1.80
C ASP A 8 -0.37 -2.62 -2.37
N SER A 9 0.17 -3.37 -3.33
CA SER A 9 1.17 -2.87 -4.28
C SER A 9 0.49 -2.00 -5.34
N LEU A 10 1.02 -0.81 -5.60
CA LEU A 10 0.38 0.19 -6.46
C LEU A 10 1.06 0.29 -7.83
N CYS A 11 0.29 0.76 -8.81
CA CYS A 11 0.79 1.20 -10.10
C CYS A 11 1.14 2.70 -10.06
N SER A 12 2.24 3.11 -10.70
CA SER A 12 2.59 4.52 -10.90
C SER A 12 2.91 4.82 -12.37
N SER A 13 2.64 6.04 -12.80
CA SER A 13 3.11 6.58 -14.09
C SER A 13 4.48 7.27 -13.98
N GLU A 14 5.00 7.43 -12.76
CA GLU A 14 6.21 8.17 -12.42
C GLU A 14 7.31 7.19 -12.00
N PRO A 15 8.33 6.93 -12.84
CA PRO A 15 9.38 5.95 -12.53
C PRO A 15 10.15 6.27 -11.25
N GLU A 16 10.31 7.54 -10.91
CA GLU A 16 10.94 8.04 -9.69
C GLU A 16 10.23 7.61 -8.40
N ARG A 17 8.95 7.21 -8.48
CA ARG A 17 8.16 6.76 -7.32
C ARG A 17 8.25 5.26 -7.06
N LEU A 18 8.70 4.46 -8.04
CA LEU A 18 8.79 3.01 -7.92
C LEU A 18 9.71 2.60 -6.77
N GLY A 19 9.13 1.93 -5.77
CA GLY A 19 9.80 1.44 -4.56
C GLY A 19 10.34 2.53 -3.64
N ARG A 20 9.98 3.80 -3.90
CA ARG A 20 10.55 4.97 -3.21
C ARG A 20 9.53 5.80 -2.45
N THR A 21 8.24 5.50 -2.60
CA THR A 21 7.16 6.24 -1.94
C THR A 21 6.16 5.30 -1.30
N LEU A 22 5.49 5.79 -0.25
CA LEU A 22 4.28 5.23 0.30
C LEU A 22 3.13 6.19 -0.01
N GLN A 23 2.01 5.66 -0.48
CA GLN A 23 0.81 6.43 -0.74
C GLN A 23 -0.25 6.08 0.30
N PHE A 24 -1.00 7.09 0.75
CA PHE A 24 -2.16 6.95 1.62
C PHE A 24 -3.37 7.63 0.98
N SER A 25 -4.57 7.08 1.20
CA SER A 25 -5.83 7.64 0.71
C SER A 25 -7.01 7.24 1.58
N ASP A 26 -7.98 8.11 1.78
CA ASP A 26 -9.28 7.81 2.41
C ASP A 26 -10.38 7.48 1.38
N THR A 27 -10.07 7.59 0.08
CA THR A 27 -11.01 7.28 -1.00
C THR A 27 -11.26 5.78 -1.16
N GLY A 28 -10.39 4.94 -0.58
CA GLY A 28 -10.41 3.50 -0.73
C GLY A 28 -9.31 2.94 -1.63
N LEU A 29 -9.38 1.65 -1.90
CA LEU A 29 -8.44 0.93 -2.77
C LEU A 29 -9.12 0.59 -4.09
N CYS A 30 -8.76 1.34 -5.14
CA CYS A 30 -9.26 1.12 -6.49
C CYS A 30 -8.31 0.18 -7.25
N PRO A 31 -8.81 -0.93 -7.82
CA PRO A 31 -8.00 -1.78 -8.69
C PRO A 31 -7.49 -1.01 -9.91
N ALA A 32 -6.32 -1.39 -10.42
CA ALA A 32 -5.74 -0.79 -11.62
C ALA A 32 -6.66 -0.90 -12.87
N GLN A 33 -7.63 -1.82 -12.87
CA GLN A 33 -8.63 -1.95 -13.91
C GLN A 33 -9.78 -0.94 -13.71
N PRO A 34 -9.96 0.05 -14.62
CA PRO A 34 -11.05 1.02 -14.52
C PRO A 34 -12.42 0.34 -14.55
N GLY A 35 -13.37 0.83 -13.74
CA GLY A 35 -14.73 0.29 -13.68
C GLY A 35 -14.87 -1.03 -12.91
N SER A 36 -13.82 -1.50 -12.24
CA SER A 36 -13.88 -2.72 -11.43
C SER A 36 -14.87 -2.59 -10.27
N ARG A 37 -15.76 -3.59 -10.14
CA ARG A 37 -16.67 -3.71 -8.99
C ARG A 37 -15.95 -4.06 -7.68
N LYS A 38 -14.63 -4.31 -7.72
CA LYS A 38 -13.81 -4.65 -6.55
C LYS A 38 -13.25 -3.42 -5.81
N HIS A 39 -13.68 -2.21 -6.15
CA HIS A 39 -13.29 -1.01 -5.40
C HIS A 39 -13.69 -1.13 -3.92
N LEU A 40 -12.70 -1.10 -3.03
CA LEU A 40 -12.89 -1.12 -1.59
C LEU A 40 -12.97 0.32 -1.09
N ALA A 41 -14.18 0.87 -0.99
CA ALA A 41 -14.40 2.26 -0.57
C ALA A 41 -15.45 2.37 0.54
N ALA A 42 -15.35 3.42 1.34
CA ALA A 42 -16.27 3.65 2.46
C ALA A 42 -17.74 3.69 2.02
N ALA A 43 -18.04 4.34 0.89
CA ALA A 43 -19.39 4.40 0.33
C ALA A 43 -20.00 3.02 0.02
N ARG A 44 -19.17 2.03 -0.32
CA ARG A 44 -19.62 0.67 -0.64
C ARG A 44 -19.68 -0.23 0.59
N LEU A 45 -18.75 -0.05 1.52
CA LEU A 45 -18.55 -0.95 2.67
C LEU A 45 -19.24 -0.47 3.94
N GLY A 46 -19.72 0.78 3.99
CA GLY A 46 -20.45 1.34 5.14
C GLY A 46 -19.59 1.62 6.37
N VAL A 47 -18.27 1.54 6.25
CA VAL A 47 -17.29 1.82 7.30
C VAL A 47 -16.16 2.70 6.74
N PRO A 48 -15.47 3.52 7.55
CA PRO A 48 -14.30 4.26 7.10
C PRO A 48 -13.26 3.33 6.48
N VAL A 49 -12.69 3.73 5.33
CA VAL A 49 -11.65 2.97 4.63
C VAL A 49 -10.42 3.86 4.46
N LEU A 50 -9.28 3.42 4.97
CA LEU A 50 -7.98 3.96 4.64
C LEU A 50 -7.29 2.96 3.71
N ALA A 51 -6.69 3.45 2.63
CA ALA A 51 -5.85 2.66 1.74
C ALA A 51 -4.40 3.13 1.87
N ALA A 52 -3.48 2.18 1.82
CA ALA A 52 -2.05 2.44 1.80
C ALA A 52 -1.34 1.52 0.80
N GLY A 53 -0.21 1.95 0.26
CA GLY A 53 0.54 1.08 -0.64
C GLY A 53 1.87 1.64 -1.12
N ILE A 54 2.69 0.76 -1.69
CA ILE A 54 3.99 1.08 -2.28
C ILE A 54 3.84 0.97 -3.79
N PRO A 55 4.20 1.99 -4.59
CA PRO A 55 4.24 1.82 -6.03
C PRO A 55 5.35 0.87 -6.43
N THR A 56 5.02 -0.27 -7.04
CA THR A 56 6.01 -1.30 -7.42
C THR A 56 5.92 -1.73 -8.88
N LEU A 57 4.90 -1.27 -9.59
CA LEU A 57 4.75 -1.53 -11.01
C LEU A 57 4.40 -0.25 -11.75
N MET A 58 4.77 -0.20 -13.03
CA MET A 58 4.33 0.81 -13.98
C MET A 58 4.15 0.16 -15.35
N GLU A 59 3.29 0.74 -16.17
CA GLU A 59 3.16 0.33 -17.58
C GLU A 59 4.47 0.59 -18.32
N ALA A 60 4.94 -0.40 -19.09
CA ALA A 60 6.08 -0.20 -19.98
C ALA A 60 5.70 0.76 -21.12
N ARG A 61 6.64 1.62 -21.53
CA ARG A 61 6.42 2.50 -22.68
C ARG A 61 6.46 1.73 -24.01
N GLU A 62 7.14 0.60 -24.03
CA GLU A 62 7.36 -0.23 -25.21
C GLU A 62 6.76 -1.63 -24.95
N GLY A 63 5.91 -2.09 -25.87
CA GLY A 63 5.21 -3.37 -25.77
C GLY A 63 3.86 -3.26 -25.05
N LYS A 64 2.79 -3.65 -25.74
CA LYS A 64 1.47 -3.82 -25.11
C LYS A 64 1.56 -4.95 -24.09
N ASP A 65 0.93 -4.76 -22.93
CA ASP A 65 0.81 -5.74 -21.85
C ASP A 65 2.14 -6.06 -21.10
N LEU A 66 3.14 -5.16 -21.18
CA LEU A 66 4.36 -5.25 -20.38
C LEU A 66 4.32 -4.28 -19.20
N VAL A 67 4.81 -4.76 -18.06
CA VAL A 67 4.99 -3.94 -16.85
C VAL A 67 6.47 -3.86 -16.48
N VAL A 68 6.87 -2.72 -15.91
CA VAL A 68 8.19 -2.49 -15.35
C VAL A 68 8.09 -2.54 -13.83
N THR A 69 9.00 -3.30 -13.22
CA THR A 69 9.13 -3.44 -11.77
C THR A 69 10.58 -3.19 -11.35
N PRO A 70 10.84 -2.75 -10.11
CA PRO A 70 12.20 -2.69 -9.58
C PRO A 70 12.88 -4.05 -9.67
N ARG A 71 14.17 -4.07 -10.03
CA ARG A 71 14.96 -5.31 -10.08
C ARG A 71 14.92 -6.08 -8.75
N GLU A 72 14.93 -5.36 -7.64
CA GLU A 72 14.90 -5.90 -6.27
C GLU A 72 13.49 -5.82 -5.68
N LEU A 73 12.46 -6.16 -6.46
CA LEU A 73 11.04 -6.06 -6.07
C LEU A 73 10.74 -6.67 -4.69
N ASP A 74 11.25 -7.87 -4.42
CA ASP A 74 11.01 -8.56 -3.16
C ASP A 74 11.57 -7.79 -1.96
N SER A 75 12.77 -7.19 -2.11
CA SER A 75 13.39 -6.35 -1.09
C SER A 75 12.59 -5.08 -0.83
N VAL A 76 12.11 -4.43 -1.90
CA VAL A 76 11.25 -3.25 -1.82
C VAL A 76 9.95 -3.56 -1.09
N ILE A 77 9.30 -4.68 -1.42
CA ILE A 77 8.07 -5.13 -0.76
C ILE A 77 8.33 -5.46 0.70
N ALA A 78 9.36 -6.24 1.01
CA ALA A 78 9.68 -6.61 2.38
C ALA A 78 9.97 -5.38 3.24
N HIS A 79 10.78 -4.44 2.74
CA HIS A 79 11.10 -3.21 3.45
C HIS A 79 9.87 -2.32 3.64
N GLY A 80 9.09 -2.10 2.58
CA GLY A 80 7.90 -1.26 2.66
C GLY A 80 6.78 -1.87 3.52
N ALA A 81 6.62 -3.20 3.52
CA ALA A 81 5.69 -3.90 4.40
C ALA A 81 6.11 -3.74 5.87
N ALA A 82 7.40 -3.89 6.18
CA ALA A 82 7.93 -3.66 7.52
C ALA A 82 7.73 -2.21 7.99
N LEU A 83 7.96 -1.22 7.11
CA LEU A 83 7.73 0.19 7.38
C LEU A 83 6.24 0.49 7.63
N LEU A 84 5.35 0.04 6.74
CA LEU A 84 3.90 0.23 6.89
C LEU A 84 3.39 -0.44 8.16
N GLY A 85 3.75 -1.70 8.41
CA GLY A 85 3.36 -2.42 9.63
C GLY A 85 3.82 -1.70 10.90
N SER A 86 5.06 -1.24 10.92
CA SER A 86 5.60 -0.46 12.05
C SER A 86 4.86 0.86 12.25
N ALA A 87 4.56 1.58 11.17
CA ALA A 87 3.80 2.84 11.22
C ALA A 87 2.38 2.63 11.75
N ILE A 88 1.70 1.57 11.29
CA ILE A 88 0.35 1.20 11.76
C ILE A 88 0.39 0.82 13.24
N ASN A 89 1.34 -0.03 13.65
CA ASN A 89 1.51 -0.40 15.05
C ASN A 89 1.77 0.83 15.92
N ARG A 90 2.64 1.76 15.47
CA ARG A 90 2.91 3.01 16.18
C ARG A 90 1.67 3.91 16.29
N ALA A 91 0.87 4.00 15.24
CA ALA A 91 -0.36 4.81 15.21
C ALA A 91 -1.46 4.25 16.11
N LEU A 92 -1.65 2.93 16.12
CA LEU A 92 -2.68 2.26 16.91
C LEU A 92 -2.27 2.01 18.36
N GLN A 93 -0.98 1.97 18.66
CA GLN A 93 -0.42 1.71 19.99
C GLN A 93 0.47 2.86 20.47
N PRO A 94 -0.07 4.09 20.65
CA PRO A 94 0.74 5.28 20.92
C PRO A 94 1.50 5.24 22.26
N ARG A 95 1.09 4.36 23.19
CA ARG A 95 1.69 4.22 24.53
C ARG A 95 2.84 3.21 24.60
N LEU A 96 3.01 2.37 23.57
CA LEU A 96 4.09 1.39 23.54
C LEU A 96 5.41 2.06 23.09
N SER A 97 6.50 1.68 23.74
CA SER A 97 7.84 2.04 23.30
C SER A 97 8.21 1.33 21.99
N ILE A 98 9.23 1.83 21.29
CA ILE A 98 9.71 1.23 20.04
C ILE A 98 10.10 -0.25 20.24
N ALA A 99 10.80 -0.56 21.33
CA ALA A 99 11.19 -1.93 21.67
C ALA A 99 9.97 -2.86 21.85
N GLN A 100 8.90 -2.36 22.48
CA GLN A 100 7.67 -3.12 22.65
C GLN A 100 6.89 -3.27 21.33
N LEU A 101 6.94 -2.27 20.44
CA LEU A 101 6.34 -2.37 19.11
C LEU A 101 7.02 -3.44 18.25
N CYS A 102 8.33 -3.65 18.40
CA CYS A 102 9.04 -4.72 17.70
C CYS A 102 8.48 -6.11 18.02
N TRP A 103 7.97 -6.35 19.24
CA TRP A 103 7.32 -7.62 19.60
C TRP A 103 6.04 -7.90 18.80
N LEU A 104 5.40 -6.87 18.24
CA LEU A 104 4.19 -7.02 17.42
C LEU A 104 4.48 -7.35 15.96
N ALA A 105 5.73 -7.21 15.54
CA ALA A 105 6.20 -7.44 14.17
C ALA A 105 7.15 -8.65 14.06
N SER A 106 7.38 -9.36 15.17
CA SER A 106 8.23 -10.56 15.28
C SER A 106 7.44 -11.84 15.00
#